data_AF-E3MUT4-F1
#
_entry.id   AF-E3MUT4-F1
#
_cell.length_a   1.000
_cell.length_b   1.000
_cell.length_c   1.000
_cell.angle_alpha   90.00
_cell.angle_beta   90.00
_cell.angle_gamma   90.00
#
_symmetry.space_group_name_H-M   'P 1'
#
loop_
_entity.id
_entity.type
_entity.pdbx_description
1 polymer ?
#
loop_
_entity_poly.entity_id
_entity_poly.type
_entity_poly.pdbx_seq_one_letter_code
_entity_poly.pdbx_strand_id
1 'polypeptide(L)'
;MNSIPLQYESLKAVLIHMDANVRFQISRRLPAIRSTEKLVPLRIRKLKLDGISTVVDNTSYNLGIYRDYEPGEKIPRKIKMTNDFTGIWHDLDKYGFQIYFDSVLDSGDISFQHPNDPPFDAFLNDDDMSEKIYSEELKVNEKAMYLRTGQLPTGKALEEPDTSGEWGRINKIRLKLAMETPMDILEDFADDARSNLVPFVCRRFDRKPPYTCYIQLTIIRNRKTKLIERYAYNMKLYEAMKRLNTLFFGGRRPAIQAQSVQLARFGAVLRLPVGFRVKTKQLENGYDLNDWSDGVNLMLDPSCFPLNVLKLSICNRGRDDFELPIVRDAKKLIVNNSDSQFDILPILTTLSNKEVVLADTYREVPIQSYFGLIENWLDSDKPVGTCYSFGIKQEDTAKGLLKVIKSRLENAKRTKRCISVITGNNTKLEVFYVPIKNPRSREQKDFMYDCKWVLKIRIVRL
;
A
#
# COMPACT_ATOMS: atom_id res chain seq x y z
N MET A 1 -25.17 -42.70 2.41
CA MET A 1 -23.71 -42.93 2.50
C MET A 1 -23.30 -42.71 3.94
N ASN A 2 -22.72 -43.71 4.61
CA ASN A 2 -22.13 -43.53 5.95
C ASN A 2 -20.77 -42.86 5.78
N SER A 3 -20.70 -41.53 5.96
CA SER A 3 -19.43 -40.80 5.96
C SER A 3 -18.71 -41.03 7.28
N ILE A 4 -17.60 -41.75 7.27
CA ILE A 4 -16.72 -41.90 8.44
C ILE A 4 -15.92 -40.59 8.60
N PRO A 5 -15.99 -39.89 9.74
CA PRO A 5 -15.18 -38.68 9.98
C PRO A 5 -13.68 -39.01 9.95
N LEU A 6 -12.87 -38.08 9.45
CA LEU A 6 -11.42 -38.21 9.55
C LEU A 6 -11.00 -38.27 11.02
N GLN A 7 -10.16 -39.27 11.35
CA GLN A 7 -9.53 -39.37 12.67
C GLN A 7 -8.52 -38.23 12.88
N TYR A 8 -8.20 -37.95 14.15
CA TYR A 8 -7.45 -36.76 14.56
C TYR A 8 -6.11 -36.55 13.82
N GLU A 9 -5.28 -37.59 13.71
CA GLU A 9 -3.99 -37.48 13.03
C GLU A 9 -4.13 -37.36 11.50
N SER A 10 -5.06 -38.09 10.89
CA SER A 10 -5.37 -37.94 9.45
C SER A 10 -5.87 -36.53 9.13
N LEU A 11 -6.70 -35.96 10.00
CA LEU A 11 -7.21 -34.60 9.86
C LEU A 11 -6.07 -33.57 9.91
N LYS A 12 -5.11 -33.72 10.84
CA LYS A 12 -3.91 -32.86 10.88
C LYS A 12 -3.10 -32.93 9.60
N ALA A 13 -2.86 -34.15 9.10
CA ALA A 13 -2.10 -34.40 7.89
C ALA A 13 -2.77 -33.76 6.65
N VAL A 14 -4.10 -33.75 6.59
CA VAL A 14 -4.82 -33.06 5.51
C VAL A 14 -4.74 -31.54 5.66
N LEU A 15 -4.95 -31.01 6.87
CA LEU A 15 -5.00 -29.57 7.15
C LEU A 15 -3.67 -28.85 6.89
N ILE A 16 -2.53 -29.52 7.06
CA ILE A 16 -1.21 -28.88 6.84
C ILE A 16 -0.92 -28.57 5.36
N HIS A 17 -1.58 -29.29 4.44
CA HIS A 17 -1.43 -29.13 2.99
C HIS A 17 -2.60 -28.38 2.35
N MET A 18 -3.63 -28.04 3.12
CA MET A 18 -4.81 -27.35 2.65
C MET A 18 -4.58 -25.84 2.50
N ASP A 19 -5.15 -25.25 1.45
CA ASP A 19 -5.18 -23.80 1.25
C ASP A 19 -5.74 -23.06 2.48
N ALA A 20 -5.08 -21.97 2.87
CA ALA A 20 -5.42 -21.22 4.07
C ALA A 20 -6.86 -20.68 4.05
N ASN A 21 -7.33 -20.21 2.90
CA ASN A 21 -8.68 -19.65 2.77
C ASN A 21 -9.75 -20.76 2.86
N VAL A 22 -9.45 -21.97 2.38
CA VAL A 22 -10.31 -23.15 2.57
C VAL A 22 -10.39 -23.52 4.05
N ARG A 23 -9.25 -23.52 4.76
CA ARG A 23 -9.22 -23.78 6.21
C ARG A 23 -10.06 -22.76 6.99
N PHE A 24 -10.02 -21.48 6.63
CA PHE A 24 -10.86 -20.47 7.27
C PHE A 24 -12.36 -20.75 7.07
N GLN A 25 -12.77 -21.15 5.86
CA GLN A 25 -14.17 -21.50 5.59
C GLN A 25 -14.61 -22.75 6.35
N ILE A 26 -13.77 -23.78 6.42
CA ILE A 26 -14.04 -24.99 7.20
C ILE A 26 -14.15 -24.66 8.69
N SER A 27 -13.19 -23.91 9.24
CA SER A 27 -13.18 -23.50 10.66
C SER A 27 -14.39 -22.63 11.05
N ARG A 28 -14.88 -21.81 10.10
CA ARG A 28 -16.11 -21.03 10.23
C ARG A 28 -17.36 -21.93 10.24
N ARG A 29 -17.45 -22.88 9.31
CA ARG A 29 -18.66 -23.70 9.08
C ARG A 29 -18.76 -24.95 9.98
N LEU A 30 -17.62 -25.48 10.44
CA LEU A 30 -17.52 -26.73 11.19
C LEU A 30 -16.79 -26.50 12.53
N PRO A 31 -17.51 -26.08 13.59
CA PRO A 31 -16.90 -25.81 14.89
C PRO A 31 -16.10 -26.98 15.48
N ALA A 32 -16.52 -28.22 15.22
CA ALA A 32 -15.86 -29.44 15.72
C ALA A 32 -14.39 -29.60 15.24
N ILE A 33 -14.02 -28.99 14.10
CA ILE A 33 -12.67 -29.09 13.53
C ILE A 33 -11.79 -27.90 13.95
N ARG A 34 -12.38 -26.83 14.49
CA ARG A 34 -11.71 -25.55 14.76
C ARG A 34 -10.48 -25.72 15.64
N SER A 35 -10.58 -26.44 16.76
CA SER A 35 -9.46 -26.64 17.68
C SER A 35 -8.28 -27.34 17.00
N THR A 36 -8.54 -28.42 16.25
CA THR A 36 -7.51 -29.13 15.49
C THR A 36 -6.92 -28.25 14.39
N GLU A 37 -7.74 -27.50 13.66
CA GLU A 37 -7.30 -26.56 12.62
C GLU A 37 -6.37 -25.48 13.18
N LYS A 38 -6.64 -24.96 14.37
CA LYS A 38 -5.81 -23.92 14.99
C LYS A 38 -4.50 -24.46 15.56
N LEU A 39 -4.42 -25.75 15.89
CA LEU A 39 -3.18 -26.43 16.30
C LEU A 39 -2.23 -26.70 15.14
N VAL A 40 -2.77 -26.93 13.93
CA VAL A 40 -1.97 -27.20 12.74
C VAL A 40 -1.37 -25.89 12.21
N PRO A 41 -0.05 -25.81 11.94
CA PRO A 41 0.59 -24.62 11.39
C PRO A 41 -0.13 -24.11 10.14
N LEU A 42 -0.37 -22.80 10.07
CA LEU A 42 -0.95 -22.15 8.91
C LEU A 42 0.18 -21.70 7.98
N ARG A 43 0.20 -22.22 6.74
CA ARG A 43 1.17 -21.86 5.71
C ARG A 43 0.52 -20.96 4.67
N ILE A 44 1.11 -19.79 4.45
CA ILE A 44 0.64 -18.76 3.53
C ILE A 44 1.82 -18.34 2.66
N ARG A 45 1.60 -18.16 1.36
CA ARG A 45 2.61 -17.61 0.45
C ARG A 45 2.68 -16.09 0.58
N LYS A 46 1.54 -15.39 0.59
CA LYS A 46 1.50 -13.92 0.75
C LYS A 46 0.48 -13.51 1.81
N LEU A 47 0.94 -12.78 2.83
CA LEU A 47 0.08 -12.10 3.79
C LEU A 47 0.21 -10.59 3.57
N LYS A 48 -0.91 -9.90 3.31
CA LYS A 48 -0.96 -8.42 3.35
C LYS A 48 -1.91 -8.01 4.47
N LEU A 49 -1.47 -7.11 5.34
CA LEU A 49 -2.26 -6.58 6.44
C LEU A 49 -2.45 -5.07 6.27
N ASP A 50 -3.64 -4.60 6.62
CA ASP A 50 -4.10 -3.21 6.52
C ASP A 50 -5.16 -2.95 7.61
N GLY A 51 -5.52 -1.69 7.84
CA GLY A 51 -6.52 -1.30 8.85
C GLY A 51 -7.93 -1.81 8.56
N ILE A 52 -8.30 -1.94 7.28
CA ILE A 52 -9.63 -2.37 6.83
C ILE A 52 -9.59 -3.51 5.79
N SER A 53 -8.41 -4.09 5.55
CA SER A 53 -8.27 -5.20 4.63
C SER A 53 -7.24 -6.23 5.09
N THR A 54 -7.44 -7.47 4.67
CA THR A 54 -6.47 -8.54 4.85
C THR A 54 -6.42 -9.40 3.60
N VAL A 55 -5.22 -9.67 3.10
CA VAL A 55 -5.00 -10.52 1.93
C VAL A 55 -4.26 -11.76 2.37
N VAL A 56 -4.84 -12.92 2.07
CA VAL A 56 -4.22 -14.23 2.25
C VAL A 56 -4.12 -14.91 0.89
N ASP A 57 -2.88 -15.00 0.43
CA ASP A 57 -2.48 -15.48 -0.89
C ASP A 57 -3.10 -14.69 -2.04
N ASN A 58 -4.11 -15.25 -2.69
CA ASN A 58 -4.81 -14.64 -3.82
C ASN A 58 -6.22 -14.15 -3.43
N THR A 59 -6.56 -14.18 -2.15
CA THR A 59 -7.88 -13.76 -1.64
C THR A 59 -7.73 -12.49 -0.83
N SER A 60 -8.41 -11.42 -1.23
CA SER A 60 -8.55 -10.22 -0.40
C SER A 60 -9.89 -10.22 0.32
N TYR A 61 -9.86 -9.81 1.58
CA TYR A 61 -11.01 -9.57 2.44
C TYR A 61 -11.00 -8.09 2.78
N ASN A 62 -11.98 -7.35 2.30
CA ASN A 62 -12.04 -5.90 2.42
C ASN A 62 -13.34 -5.52 3.13
N LEU A 63 -13.25 -4.64 4.12
CA LEU A 63 -14.40 -4.10 4.82
C LEU A 63 -14.65 -2.65 4.39
N GLY A 64 -15.92 -2.27 4.34
CA GLY A 64 -16.35 -0.89 4.13
C GLY A 64 -17.81 -0.69 4.49
N ILE A 65 -18.25 0.55 4.54
CA ILE A 65 -19.65 0.92 4.77
C ILE A 65 -20.36 1.05 3.43
N TYR A 66 -21.37 0.20 3.23
CA TYR A 66 -22.33 0.29 2.15
C TYR A 66 -23.46 1.22 2.57
N ARG A 67 -23.78 2.21 1.74
CA ARG A 67 -24.88 3.16 1.96
C ARG A 67 -26.07 2.75 1.10
N ASP A 68 -27.10 2.23 1.75
CA ASP A 68 -28.33 1.75 1.13
C ASP A 68 -29.38 2.86 1.10
N TYR A 69 -29.68 3.36 -0.09
CA TYR A 69 -30.67 4.42 -0.29
C TYR A 69 -32.06 3.81 -0.47
N GLU A 70 -33.09 4.56 -0.11
CA GLU A 70 -34.46 4.09 -0.28
C GLU A 70 -34.81 3.86 -1.77
N PRO A 71 -35.67 2.87 -2.09
CA PRO A 71 -36.10 2.63 -3.46
C PRO A 71 -36.73 3.88 -4.09
N GLY A 72 -36.19 4.32 -5.24
CA GLY A 72 -36.67 5.49 -5.97
C GLY A 72 -35.84 6.76 -5.78
N GLU A 73 -34.96 6.79 -4.77
CA GLU A 73 -34.00 7.89 -4.61
C GLU A 73 -32.89 7.82 -5.67
N LYS A 74 -32.49 8.98 -6.20
CA LYS A 74 -31.36 9.07 -7.13
C LYS A 74 -30.07 8.82 -6.35
N ILE A 75 -29.39 7.71 -6.63
CA ILE A 75 -28.08 7.41 -6.05
C ILE A 75 -26.98 8.08 -6.88
N PRO A 76 -26.20 9.01 -6.29
CA PRO A 76 -25.07 9.64 -6.97
C PRO A 76 -24.07 8.61 -7.50
N ARG A 77 -23.52 8.86 -8.70
CA ARG A 77 -22.62 7.91 -9.38
C ARG A 77 -21.42 7.51 -8.52
N LYS A 78 -20.77 8.46 -7.85
CA LYS A 78 -19.63 8.20 -6.95
C LYS A 78 -19.99 7.27 -5.80
N ILE A 79 -21.17 7.46 -5.21
CA ILE A 79 -21.68 6.60 -4.14
C ILE A 79 -21.93 5.20 -4.67
N LYS A 80 -22.59 5.06 -5.82
CA LYS A 80 -22.80 3.78 -6.49
C LYS A 80 -21.47 3.07 -6.77
N MET A 81 -20.50 3.76 -7.37
CA MET A 81 -19.16 3.20 -7.64
C MET A 81 -18.46 2.73 -6.36
N THR A 82 -18.57 3.51 -5.28
CA THR A 82 -17.96 3.18 -3.99
C THR A 82 -18.60 1.93 -3.38
N ASN A 83 -19.94 1.88 -3.37
CA ASN A 83 -20.73 0.74 -2.91
C ASN A 83 -20.45 -0.53 -3.75
N ASP A 84 -20.36 -0.39 -5.06
CA ASP A 84 -20.04 -1.44 -6.04
C ASP A 84 -18.61 -1.94 -5.93
N PHE A 85 -17.71 -1.21 -5.25
CA PHE A 85 -16.37 -1.68 -4.92
C PHE A 85 -16.36 -2.44 -3.60
N THR A 86 -16.30 -1.74 -2.47
CA THR A 86 -16.37 -2.33 -1.11
C THR A 86 -17.23 -1.50 -0.16
N GLY A 87 -17.52 -0.24 -0.49
CA GLY A 87 -18.04 0.76 0.43
C GLY A 87 -16.98 1.79 0.79
N ILE A 88 -17.37 2.81 1.56
CA ILE A 88 -16.39 3.75 2.14
C ILE A 88 -15.60 3.04 3.24
N TRP A 89 -14.37 3.49 3.44
CA TRP A 89 -13.32 2.84 4.22
C TRP A 89 -13.18 3.41 5.63
N HIS A 90 -14.19 4.15 6.07
CA HIS A 90 -14.26 4.84 7.34
C HIS A 90 -15.68 4.73 7.90
N ASP A 91 -15.77 4.86 9.21
CA ASP A 91 -17.03 4.90 9.92
C ASP A 91 -17.74 6.25 9.68
N LEU A 92 -19.04 6.29 9.91
CA LEU A 92 -19.85 7.51 9.84
C LEU A 92 -20.48 7.83 11.19
N ASP A 93 -20.63 9.12 11.48
CA ASP A 93 -21.41 9.61 12.62
C ASP A 93 -22.92 9.58 12.34
N LYS A 94 -23.73 10.05 13.29
CA LYS A 94 -25.19 10.06 13.14
C LYS A 94 -25.71 10.97 12.02
N TYR A 95 -24.89 11.90 11.53
CA TYR A 95 -25.21 12.84 10.48
C TYR A 95 -24.59 12.46 9.13
N GLY A 96 -23.70 11.48 9.09
CA GLY A 96 -23.00 11.05 7.88
C GLY A 96 -21.63 11.72 7.68
N PHE A 97 -21.08 12.38 8.69
CA PHE A 97 -19.67 12.79 8.69
C PHE A 97 -18.78 11.59 8.92
N GLN A 98 -17.62 11.63 8.29
CA GLN A 98 -16.57 10.64 8.49
C GLN A 98 -16.11 10.62 9.95
N ILE A 99 -15.79 9.43 10.48
CA ILE A 99 -15.08 9.25 11.74
C ILE A 99 -13.89 8.32 11.53
N TYR A 100 -12.74 8.70 12.07
CA TYR A 100 -11.56 7.88 12.18
C TYR A 100 -11.39 7.44 13.65
N PHE A 101 -11.04 6.17 13.88
CA PHE A 101 -10.89 5.59 15.24
C PHE A 101 -9.55 4.86 15.40
N ASP A 102 -8.50 5.35 14.74
CA ASP A 102 -7.17 4.77 14.88
C ASP A 102 -6.52 5.06 16.24
N SER A 103 -7.11 5.97 17.04
CA SER A 103 -6.70 6.24 18.42
C SER A 103 -7.14 5.18 19.44
N VAL A 104 -8.19 4.40 19.16
CA VAL A 104 -8.69 3.36 20.07
C VAL A 104 -7.91 2.07 19.82
N LEU A 105 -7.03 1.68 20.75
CA LEU A 105 -6.25 0.44 20.66
C LEU A 105 -6.84 -0.64 21.57
N ASP A 106 -7.08 -1.83 21.00
CA ASP A 106 -7.44 -3.02 21.76
C ASP A 106 -6.22 -3.96 21.93
N SER A 107 -6.28 -4.87 22.90
CA SER A 107 -5.21 -5.84 23.15
C SER A 107 -4.87 -6.64 21.91
N GLY A 108 -3.59 -6.64 21.52
CA GLY A 108 -3.08 -7.31 20.32
C GLY A 108 -3.14 -6.47 19.04
N ASP A 109 -3.73 -5.27 19.07
CA ASP A 109 -3.58 -4.31 17.98
C ASP A 109 -2.14 -3.79 17.91
N ILE A 110 -1.71 -3.41 16.70
CA ILE A 110 -0.39 -2.84 16.46
C ILE A 110 -0.58 -1.52 15.72
N SER A 111 -0.23 -0.41 16.38
CA SER A 111 -0.24 0.91 15.77
C SER A 111 1.07 1.17 15.04
N PHE A 112 0.97 1.83 13.88
CA PHE A 112 2.08 2.35 13.11
C PHE A 112 2.01 3.88 12.98
N GLN A 113 1.18 4.53 13.80
CA GLN A 113 1.02 5.97 13.81
C GLN A 113 2.14 6.62 14.65
N HIS A 114 2.79 7.65 14.12
CA HIS A 114 3.81 8.40 14.86
C HIS A 114 3.15 9.19 16.02
N PRO A 115 3.73 9.20 17.24
CA PRO A 115 3.13 9.85 18.41
C PRO A 115 2.85 11.35 18.23
N ASN A 116 3.64 12.02 17.37
CA ASN A 116 3.52 13.45 17.09
C ASN A 116 2.82 13.76 15.76
N ASP A 117 2.46 12.76 14.97
CA ASP A 117 1.67 13.03 13.76
C ASP A 117 0.25 13.42 14.17
N PRO A 118 -0.34 14.43 13.50
CA PRO A 118 -1.74 14.75 13.75
C PRO A 118 -2.57 13.48 13.51
N PRO A 119 -3.59 13.22 14.36
CA PRO A 119 -4.54 12.17 14.09
C PRO A 119 -5.06 12.30 12.66
N PHE A 120 -5.38 11.17 12.01
CA PHE A 120 -6.01 11.20 10.69
C PHE A 120 -7.32 12.05 10.69
N ASP A 121 -7.90 12.24 11.88
CA ASP A 121 -8.99 13.14 12.23
C ASP A 121 -8.72 14.63 11.88
N ALA A 122 -7.47 15.05 11.68
CA ALA A 122 -7.14 16.41 11.21
C ALA A 122 -7.60 16.69 9.77
N PHE A 123 -8.06 15.66 9.04
CA PHE A 123 -8.64 15.77 7.70
C PHE A 123 -10.16 15.55 7.68
N LEU A 124 -10.84 15.70 8.82
CA LEU A 124 -12.30 15.68 8.87
C LEU A 124 -12.84 16.90 8.11
N ASN A 125 -13.57 16.67 7.02
CA ASN A 125 -14.19 17.72 6.22
C ASN A 125 -15.53 18.18 6.86
N ASP A 126 -15.55 18.43 8.18
CA ASP A 126 -16.75 18.78 8.95
C ASP A 126 -16.79 20.25 9.42
N ASP A 127 -15.80 21.02 8.99
CA ASP A 127 -15.62 22.44 9.25
C ASP A 127 -16.41 23.34 8.27
N ASP A 128 -16.60 24.60 8.66
CA ASP A 128 -17.34 25.59 7.88
C ASP A 128 -16.69 25.90 6.53
N MET A 129 -15.36 25.78 6.44
CA MET A 129 -14.59 26.00 5.21
C MET A 129 -14.89 24.87 4.21
N SER A 130 -14.94 23.62 4.66
CA SER A 130 -15.38 22.46 3.88
C SER A 130 -16.83 22.62 3.39
N GLU A 131 -17.76 23.04 4.26
CA GLU A 131 -19.15 23.33 3.85
C GLU A 131 -19.18 24.40 2.75
N LYS A 132 -18.43 25.48 2.93
CA LYS A 132 -18.33 26.57 1.95
C LYS A 132 -17.76 26.08 0.62
N ILE A 133 -16.71 25.25 0.63
CA ILE A 133 -16.13 24.66 -0.59
C ILE A 133 -17.21 23.92 -1.37
N TYR A 134 -17.92 22.98 -0.73
CA TYR A 134 -18.93 22.17 -1.41
C TYR A 134 -20.13 23.01 -1.89
N SER A 135 -20.55 24.00 -1.10
CA SER A 135 -21.58 24.97 -1.50
C SER A 135 -21.17 25.74 -2.76
N GLU A 136 -19.96 26.30 -2.79
CA GLU A 136 -19.49 27.07 -3.96
C GLU A 136 -19.28 26.19 -5.20
N GLU A 137 -18.81 24.96 -5.03
CA GLU A 137 -18.73 23.97 -6.13
C GLU A 137 -20.11 23.65 -6.71
N LEU A 138 -21.12 23.45 -5.86
CA LEU A 138 -22.48 23.21 -6.30
C LEU A 138 -23.04 24.39 -7.10
N LYS A 139 -22.92 25.62 -6.57
CA LYS A 139 -23.39 26.85 -7.24
C LYS A 139 -22.73 27.03 -8.60
N VAL A 140 -21.42 26.83 -8.69
CA VAL A 140 -20.69 26.93 -9.97
C VAL A 140 -21.19 25.90 -10.99
N ASN A 141 -21.36 24.65 -10.58
CA ASN A 141 -21.82 23.60 -11.47
C ASN A 141 -23.26 23.85 -11.95
N GLU A 142 -24.16 24.24 -11.04
CA GLU A 142 -25.55 24.59 -11.39
C GLU A 142 -25.62 25.81 -12.31
N LYS A 143 -24.80 26.83 -12.07
CA LYS A 143 -24.70 28.00 -12.94
C LYS A 143 -24.22 27.63 -14.33
N ALA A 144 -23.19 26.78 -14.44
CA ALA A 144 -22.69 26.31 -15.73
C ALA A 144 -23.76 25.52 -16.52
N MET A 145 -24.51 24.64 -15.84
CA MET A 145 -25.62 23.90 -16.45
C MET A 145 -26.71 24.85 -16.95
N TYR A 146 -27.10 25.83 -16.14
CA TYR A 146 -28.10 26.83 -16.52
C TYR A 146 -27.66 27.66 -17.74
N LEU A 147 -26.42 28.16 -17.74
CA LEU A 147 -25.87 28.95 -18.86
C LEU A 147 -25.81 28.15 -20.17
N ARG A 148 -25.67 26.83 -20.12
CA ARG A 148 -25.58 25.95 -21.31
C ARG A 148 -26.94 25.49 -21.83
N THR A 149 -27.94 25.36 -20.97
CA THR A 149 -29.23 24.71 -21.29
C THR A 149 -30.42 25.65 -21.22
N GLY A 150 -30.31 26.77 -20.50
CA GLY A 150 -31.43 27.65 -20.15
C GLY A 150 -32.42 27.06 -19.13
N GLN A 151 -32.13 25.87 -18.58
CA GLN A 151 -33.02 25.18 -17.63
C GLN A 151 -32.45 25.22 -16.21
N LEU A 152 -33.32 25.38 -15.22
CA LEU A 152 -32.94 25.32 -13.80
C LEU A 152 -32.69 23.85 -13.39
N PRO A 153 -31.49 23.50 -12.87
CA PRO A 153 -31.13 22.12 -12.60
C PRO A 153 -32.02 21.37 -11.59
N THR A 154 -32.72 22.10 -10.71
CA THR A 154 -33.59 21.54 -9.65
C THR A 154 -34.97 22.21 -9.58
N GLY A 155 -35.32 23.07 -10.55
CA GLY A 155 -36.52 23.90 -10.51
C GLY A 155 -36.56 24.96 -9.40
N LYS A 156 -35.52 25.05 -8.55
CA LYS A 156 -35.32 26.09 -7.55
C LYS A 156 -34.56 27.28 -8.13
N ALA A 157 -34.66 28.44 -7.48
CA ALA A 157 -33.88 29.62 -7.83
C ALA A 157 -32.38 29.32 -7.76
N LEU A 158 -31.62 29.76 -8.76
CA LEU A 158 -30.18 29.60 -8.82
C LEU A 158 -29.52 30.47 -7.74
N GLU A 159 -28.70 29.87 -6.89
CA GLU A 159 -27.81 30.63 -6.01
C GLU A 159 -26.53 31.01 -6.76
N GLU A 160 -26.18 32.29 -6.72
CA GLU A 160 -24.99 32.81 -7.39
C GLU A 160 -23.72 32.48 -6.58
N PRO A 161 -22.64 32.00 -7.24
CA PRO A 161 -21.36 31.78 -6.57
C PRO A 161 -20.75 33.10 -6.10
N ASP A 162 -19.97 33.06 -5.02
CA ASP A 162 -19.24 34.21 -4.48
C ASP A 162 -18.31 34.79 -5.56
N THR A 163 -18.40 36.10 -5.78
CA THR A 163 -17.61 36.86 -6.77
C THR A 163 -16.57 37.76 -6.11
N SER A 164 -16.49 37.77 -4.78
CA SER A 164 -15.63 38.66 -4.01
C SER A 164 -14.29 38.01 -3.62
N GLY A 165 -13.25 38.84 -3.51
CA GLY A 165 -11.94 38.44 -2.99
C GLY A 165 -11.30 37.24 -3.70
N GLU A 166 -10.71 36.35 -2.92
CA GLU A 166 -10.07 35.13 -3.41
C GLU A 166 -11.08 34.10 -3.94
N TRP A 167 -12.23 33.97 -3.27
CA TRP A 167 -13.33 33.08 -3.68
C TRP A 167 -13.85 33.41 -5.07
N GLY A 168 -14.05 34.69 -5.38
CA GLY A 168 -14.42 35.13 -6.73
C GLY A 168 -13.43 34.73 -7.81
N ARG A 169 -12.11 34.77 -7.51
CA ARG A 169 -11.07 34.31 -8.44
C ARG A 169 -11.15 32.80 -8.65
N ILE A 170 -11.28 32.02 -7.58
CA ILE A 170 -11.41 30.56 -7.62
C ILE A 170 -12.67 30.15 -8.40
N ASN A 171 -13.81 30.74 -8.07
CA ASN A 171 -15.10 30.42 -8.71
C ASN A 171 -15.12 30.79 -10.19
N LYS A 172 -14.46 31.89 -10.59
CA LYS A 172 -14.29 32.24 -12.01
C LYS A 172 -13.51 31.16 -12.78
N ILE A 173 -12.46 30.61 -12.18
CA ILE A 173 -11.66 29.52 -12.77
C ILE A 173 -12.49 28.23 -12.84
N ARG A 174 -13.15 27.85 -11.74
CA ARG A 174 -14.05 26.68 -11.68
C ARG A 174 -15.15 26.78 -12.73
N LEU A 175 -15.78 27.95 -12.88
CA LEU A 175 -16.85 28.17 -13.85
C LEU A 175 -16.34 28.00 -15.28
N LYS A 176 -15.16 28.54 -15.62
CA LYS A 176 -14.56 28.33 -16.94
C LYS A 176 -14.35 26.85 -17.22
N LEU A 177 -13.80 26.10 -16.26
CA LEU A 177 -13.61 24.66 -16.40
C LEU A 177 -14.94 23.90 -16.53
N ALA A 178 -15.95 24.28 -15.75
CA ALA A 178 -17.29 23.68 -15.79
C ALA A 178 -17.98 23.89 -17.15
N MET A 179 -17.77 25.04 -17.79
CA MET A 179 -18.30 25.32 -19.14
C MET A 179 -17.68 24.44 -20.23
N GLU A 180 -16.43 23.99 -20.03
CA GLU A 180 -15.69 23.10 -20.95
C GLU A 180 -15.91 21.60 -20.61
N THR A 181 -16.46 21.29 -19.44
CA THR A 181 -16.68 19.91 -18.96
C THR A 181 -17.89 19.25 -19.66
N PRO A 182 -17.81 17.98 -20.09
CA PRO A 182 -18.98 17.24 -20.58
C PRO A 182 -20.17 17.28 -19.62
N MET A 183 -21.40 17.36 -20.12
CA MET A 183 -22.59 17.61 -19.29
C MET A 183 -22.83 16.49 -18.26
N ASP A 184 -22.61 15.23 -18.65
CA ASP A 184 -22.74 14.07 -17.77
C ASP A 184 -21.74 14.12 -16.59
N ILE A 185 -20.49 14.52 -16.86
CA ILE A 185 -19.48 14.70 -15.82
C ILE A 185 -19.81 15.90 -14.92
N LEU A 186 -20.35 16.97 -15.50
CA LEU A 186 -20.77 18.15 -14.75
C LEU A 186 -21.94 17.85 -13.80
N GLU A 187 -22.91 17.05 -14.26
CA GLU A 187 -24.00 16.54 -13.42
C GLU A 187 -23.47 15.66 -12.28
N ASP A 188 -22.51 14.77 -12.57
CA ASP A 188 -21.83 13.95 -11.55
C ASP A 188 -21.13 14.84 -10.48
N PHE A 189 -20.45 15.92 -10.89
CA PHE A 189 -19.82 16.85 -9.95
C PHE A 189 -20.84 17.62 -9.10
N ALA A 190 -21.98 18.01 -9.68
CA ALA A 190 -23.06 18.64 -8.92
C ALA A 190 -23.66 17.66 -7.90
N ASP A 191 -23.90 16.41 -8.29
CA ASP A 191 -24.41 15.38 -7.39
C ASP A 191 -23.41 15.04 -6.27
N ASP A 192 -22.11 15.03 -6.56
CA ASP A 192 -21.05 14.86 -5.57
C ASP A 192 -21.03 15.99 -4.54
N ALA A 193 -21.10 17.25 -5.00
CA ALA A 193 -21.17 18.42 -4.13
C ALA A 193 -22.43 18.39 -3.24
N ARG A 194 -23.59 18.06 -3.81
CA ARG A 194 -24.84 17.84 -3.03
C ARG A 194 -24.66 16.75 -1.98
N SER A 195 -24.05 15.64 -2.35
CA SER A 195 -23.82 14.51 -1.45
C SER A 195 -22.91 14.87 -0.27
N ASN A 196 -21.87 15.67 -0.52
CA ASN A 196 -20.96 16.15 0.52
C ASN A 196 -21.61 17.19 1.45
N LEU A 197 -22.64 17.90 0.98
CA LEU A 197 -23.43 18.84 1.80
C LEU A 197 -24.48 18.14 2.67
N VAL A 198 -24.89 16.90 2.34
CA VAL A 198 -25.91 16.16 3.11
C VAL A 198 -25.58 16.09 4.61
N PRO A 199 -24.36 15.73 5.04
CA PRO A 199 -24.04 15.68 6.47
C PRO A 199 -24.22 17.01 7.21
N PHE A 200 -23.88 18.14 6.57
CA PHE A 200 -24.07 19.47 7.14
C PHE A 200 -25.55 19.81 7.32
N VAL A 201 -26.38 19.49 6.33
CA VAL A 201 -27.84 19.66 6.42
C VAL A 201 -28.43 18.76 7.50
N CYS A 202 -28.01 17.50 7.57
CA CYS A 202 -28.41 16.56 8.60
C CYS A 202 -28.05 17.07 10.00
N ARG A 203 -26.83 17.59 10.20
CA ARG A 203 -26.37 18.19 11.45
C ARG A 203 -27.20 19.43 11.83
N ARG A 204 -27.42 20.34 10.88
CA ARG A 204 -28.16 21.61 11.11
C ARG A 204 -29.60 21.40 11.54
N PHE A 205 -30.27 20.37 10.99
CA PHE A 205 -31.69 20.11 11.25
C PHE A 205 -31.93 18.89 12.15
N ASP A 206 -30.87 18.33 12.74
CA ASP A 206 -30.88 17.09 13.52
C ASP A 206 -31.63 15.93 12.83
N ARG A 207 -31.34 15.74 11.53
CA ARG A 207 -31.95 14.69 10.69
C ARG A 207 -30.96 13.57 10.44
N LYS A 208 -31.48 12.38 10.17
CA LYS A 208 -30.67 11.25 9.70
C LYS A 208 -30.34 11.40 8.20
N PRO A 209 -29.21 10.84 7.74
CA PRO A 209 -28.92 10.73 6.31
C PRO A 209 -30.01 9.99 5.54
N PRO A 210 -30.14 10.22 4.22
CA PRO A 210 -31.13 9.57 3.36
C PRO A 210 -30.75 8.12 2.99
N TYR A 211 -29.98 7.45 3.84
CA TYR A 211 -29.50 6.09 3.62
C TYR A 211 -29.31 5.33 4.92
N THR A 212 -29.46 4.01 4.85
CA THR A 212 -29.10 3.07 5.91
C THR A 212 -27.70 2.51 5.66
N CYS A 213 -26.86 2.47 6.68
CA CYS A 213 -25.51 1.93 6.56
C CYS A 213 -25.46 0.44 6.90
N TYR A 214 -24.65 -0.30 6.14
CA TYR A 214 -24.32 -1.71 6.38
C TYR A 214 -22.80 -1.90 6.33
N ILE A 215 -22.27 -2.79 7.16
CA ILE A 215 -20.90 -3.26 7.01
C ILE A 215 -20.88 -4.26 5.84
N GLN A 216 -20.13 -3.94 4.81
CA GLN A 216 -19.96 -4.77 3.63
C GLN A 216 -18.59 -5.47 3.67
N LEU A 217 -18.62 -6.80 3.73
CA LEU A 217 -17.44 -7.64 3.52
C LEU A 217 -17.37 -8.05 2.05
N THR A 218 -16.34 -7.56 1.37
CA THR A 218 -16.05 -7.90 -0.02
C THR A 218 -14.87 -8.85 -0.10
N ILE A 219 -15.14 -10.09 -0.53
CA ILE A 219 -14.15 -11.15 -0.70
C ILE A 219 -13.82 -11.29 -2.19
N ILE A 220 -12.58 -10.99 -2.58
CA ILE A 220 -12.13 -11.07 -3.96
C ILE A 220 -11.11 -12.21 -4.10
N ARG A 221 -11.47 -13.26 -4.84
CA ARG A 221 -10.57 -14.39 -5.12
C ARG A 221 -9.96 -14.25 -6.50
N ASN A 222 -8.65 -14.43 -6.59
CA ASN A 222 -7.88 -14.39 -7.84
C ASN A 222 -8.11 -13.10 -8.66
N ARG A 223 -8.49 -11.99 -8.00
CA ARG A 223 -8.86 -10.71 -8.66
C ARG A 223 -10.00 -10.83 -9.69
N LYS A 224 -10.83 -11.88 -9.60
CA LYS A 224 -11.89 -12.17 -10.58
C LYS A 224 -13.23 -12.39 -9.91
N THR A 225 -13.28 -13.30 -8.95
CA THR A 225 -14.54 -13.68 -8.28
C THR A 225 -14.77 -12.76 -7.10
N LYS A 226 -15.87 -12.03 -7.11
CA LYS A 226 -16.30 -11.15 -6.02
C LYS A 226 -17.49 -11.79 -5.29
N LEU A 227 -17.36 -11.97 -3.98
CA LEU A 227 -18.46 -12.31 -3.08
C LEU A 227 -18.68 -11.12 -2.14
N ILE A 228 -19.93 -10.71 -1.97
CA ILE A 228 -20.33 -9.62 -1.10
C ILE A 228 -21.24 -10.20 -0.02
N GLU A 229 -20.88 -9.97 1.24
CA GLU A 229 -21.73 -10.23 2.40
C GLU A 229 -21.99 -8.88 3.09
N ARG A 230 -23.24 -8.61 3.50
CA ARG A 230 -23.62 -7.37 4.18
C ARG A 230 -24.18 -7.68 5.56
N TYR A 231 -23.80 -6.88 6.53
CA TYR A 231 -24.15 -7.02 7.94
C TYR A 231 -24.70 -5.69 8.45
N ALA A 232 -25.60 -5.75 9.43
CA ALA A 232 -26.10 -4.54 10.08
C ALA A 232 -24.93 -3.70 10.64
N TYR A 233 -24.99 -2.39 10.48
CA TYR A 233 -23.97 -1.48 11.00
C TYR A 233 -24.15 -1.26 12.52
N ASN A 234 -23.82 -2.28 13.30
CA ASN A 234 -23.96 -2.32 14.76
C ASN A 234 -22.61 -2.34 15.51
N MET A 235 -21.51 -2.23 14.78
CA MET A 235 -20.16 -2.10 15.30
C MET A 235 -19.34 -1.27 14.31
N LYS A 236 -18.24 -0.69 14.78
CA LYS A 236 -17.33 0.09 13.94
C LYS A 236 -16.49 -0.81 13.03
N LEU A 237 -15.97 -0.25 11.94
CA LEU A 237 -15.18 -1.00 10.96
C LEU A 237 -13.96 -1.66 11.60
N TYR A 238 -13.30 -0.97 12.54
CA TYR A 238 -12.13 -1.51 13.23
C TYR A 238 -12.47 -2.73 14.10
N GLU A 239 -13.65 -2.74 14.75
CA GLU A 239 -14.15 -3.87 15.52
C GLU A 239 -14.48 -5.06 14.61
N ALA A 240 -15.11 -4.79 13.45
CA ALA A 240 -15.39 -5.80 12.45
C ALA A 240 -14.09 -6.41 11.89
N MET A 241 -13.06 -5.58 11.64
CA MET A 241 -11.76 -6.04 11.19
C MET A 241 -11.05 -6.89 12.24
N LYS A 242 -11.10 -6.47 13.52
CA LYS A 242 -10.58 -7.25 14.66
C LYS A 242 -11.24 -8.61 14.74
N ARG A 243 -12.57 -8.69 14.62
CA ARG A 243 -13.31 -9.95 14.63
C ARG A 243 -12.90 -10.85 13.45
N LEU A 244 -12.75 -10.27 12.26
CA LEU A 244 -12.34 -10.99 11.05
C LEU A 244 -10.92 -11.58 11.19
N ASN A 245 -9.96 -10.78 11.63
CA ASN A 245 -8.59 -11.23 11.85
C ASN A 245 -8.48 -12.23 13.00
N THR A 246 -9.30 -12.08 14.04
CA THR A 246 -9.41 -13.07 15.12
C THR A 246 -9.95 -14.40 14.62
N LEU A 247 -10.93 -14.39 13.72
CA LEU A 247 -11.43 -15.61 13.06
C LEU A 247 -10.31 -16.32 12.29
N PHE A 248 -9.48 -15.57 11.54
CA PHE A 248 -8.40 -16.16 10.74
C PHE A 248 -7.23 -16.65 11.59
N PHE A 249 -6.74 -15.80 12.48
CA PHE A 249 -5.43 -15.95 13.12
C PHE A 249 -5.50 -16.21 14.63
N GLY A 250 -6.60 -15.84 15.28
CA GLY A 250 -6.76 -15.99 16.73
C GLY A 250 -6.79 -17.45 17.16
N GLY A 251 -6.27 -17.71 18.36
CA GLY A 251 -6.24 -19.04 18.98
C GLY A 251 -5.23 -20.03 18.37
N ARG A 252 -4.38 -19.58 17.43
CA ARG A 252 -3.31 -20.41 16.87
C ARG A 252 -2.12 -20.44 17.83
N ARG A 253 -1.71 -21.65 18.24
CA ARG A 253 -0.49 -21.85 19.05
C ARG A 253 0.80 -21.70 18.23
N PRO A 254 0.94 -22.31 17.05
CA PRO A 254 2.14 -22.10 16.23
C PRO A 254 2.07 -20.73 15.55
N ALA A 255 3.23 -20.07 15.43
CA ALA A 255 3.37 -18.88 14.60
C ALA A 255 2.96 -19.18 13.15
N ILE A 256 2.29 -18.23 12.52
CA ILE A 256 1.86 -18.34 11.12
C ILE A 256 3.10 -18.35 10.23
N GLN A 257 3.19 -19.30 9.30
CA GLN A 257 4.31 -19.40 8.36
C GLN A 257 3.93 -18.66 7.08
N ALA A 258 4.46 -17.44 6.90
CA ALA A 258 4.24 -16.64 5.70
C ALA A 258 5.54 -16.57 4.88
N GLN A 259 5.49 -16.81 3.57
CA GLN A 259 6.68 -16.61 2.72
C GLN A 259 7.02 -15.12 2.59
N SER A 260 6.02 -14.27 2.44
CA SER A 260 6.17 -12.81 2.42
C SER A 260 5.04 -12.12 3.20
N VAL A 261 5.42 -11.12 4.00
CA VAL A 261 4.50 -10.21 4.69
C VAL A 261 4.60 -8.84 4.03
N GLN A 262 3.46 -8.24 3.74
CA GLN A 262 3.36 -6.88 3.23
C GLN A 262 2.47 -6.07 4.16
N LEU A 263 2.95 -4.89 4.54
CA LEU A 263 2.14 -3.93 5.28
C LEU A 263 1.56 -2.91 4.29
N ALA A 264 0.32 -2.48 4.54
CA ALA A 264 -0.34 -1.51 3.69
C ALA A 264 0.18 -0.09 3.93
N ARG A 265 -0.07 0.77 2.95
CA ARG A 265 0.52 2.11 2.82
C ARG A 265 -0.06 3.14 3.81
N PHE A 266 -1.17 2.86 4.47
CA PHE A 266 -1.81 3.81 5.37
C PHE A 266 -1.36 3.55 6.81
N GLY A 267 -1.09 4.62 7.58
CA GLY A 267 -0.65 4.63 8.99
C GLY A 267 -1.71 4.10 9.97
N ALA A 268 -2.36 3.01 9.59
CA ALA A 268 -3.48 2.42 10.26
C ALA A 268 -3.02 1.49 11.37
N VAL A 269 -3.90 1.32 12.35
CA VAL A 269 -3.77 0.28 13.36
C VAL A 269 -4.10 -1.07 12.74
N LEU A 270 -3.16 -2.03 12.81
CA LEU A 270 -3.44 -3.40 12.44
C LEU A 270 -4.28 -4.08 13.52
N ARG A 271 -5.53 -4.37 13.19
CA ARG A 271 -6.50 -5.01 14.09
C ARG A 271 -6.26 -6.52 14.19
N LEU A 272 -5.33 -6.93 15.03
CA LEU A 272 -4.82 -8.32 15.11
C LEU A 272 -5.21 -9.00 16.43
N PRO A 273 -5.40 -10.32 16.46
CA PRO A 273 -5.71 -11.01 17.72
C PRO A 273 -4.52 -11.01 18.69
N VAL A 274 -4.83 -11.11 19.99
CA VAL A 274 -3.80 -11.30 21.04
C VAL A 274 -2.94 -12.52 20.71
N GLY A 275 -1.62 -12.36 20.83
CA GLY A 275 -0.64 -13.42 20.57
C GLY A 275 -0.37 -13.67 19.08
N PHE A 276 -0.84 -12.81 18.18
CA PHE A 276 -0.51 -12.89 16.77
C PHE A 276 1.01 -12.86 16.54
N ARG A 277 1.54 -13.91 15.90
CA ARG A 277 2.95 -14.00 15.51
C ARG A 277 3.10 -14.62 14.13
N VAL A 278 4.05 -14.09 13.35
CA VAL A 278 4.36 -14.55 12.00
C VAL A 278 5.85 -14.89 11.87
N LYS A 279 6.13 -16.01 11.22
CA LYS A 279 7.46 -16.38 10.72
C LYS A 279 7.52 -16.06 9.23
N THR A 280 8.40 -15.13 8.86
CA THR A 280 8.63 -14.74 7.46
C THR A 280 10.12 -14.60 7.15
N LYS A 281 10.44 -14.75 5.87
CA LYS A 281 11.77 -14.45 5.33
C LYS A 281 11.79 -13.18 4.49
N GLN A 282 10.62 -12.66 4.14
CA GLN A 282 10.46 -11.50 3.26
C GLN A 282 9.45 -10.53 3.87
N LEU A 283 9.83 -9.27 3.96
CA LEU A 283 8.99 -8.20 4.49
C LEU A 283 8.99 -7.03 3.52
N GLU A 284 7.83 -6.43 3.33
CA GLU A 284 7.62 -5.21 2.56
C GLU A 284 6.92 -4.18 3.44
N ASN A 285 7.54 -3.02 3.63
CA ASN A 285 6.97 -1.93 4.43
C ASN A 285 5.80 -1.26 3.68
N GLY A 286 4.99 -0.54 4.46
CA GLY A 286 3.86 0.24 3.99
C GLY A 286 4.16 1.72 3.79
N TYR A 287 4.75 2.37 4.81
CA TYR A 287 5.07 3.80 4.88
C TYR A 287 6.38 4.04 5.68
N ASP A 288 6.71 5.32 5.91
CA ASP A 288 7.91 5.85 6.61
C ASP A 288 8.39 5.01 7.81
N LEU A 289 9.71 4.81 7.90
CA LEU A 289 10.28 3.71 8.70
C LEU A 289 10.56 4.04 10.16
N ASN A 290 10.46 5.31 10.57
CA ASN A 290 10.92 5.74 11.89
C ASN A 290 10.15 5.11 13.08
N ASP A 291 8.88 4.70 12.93
CA ASP A 291 8.12 3.94 13.96
C ASP A 291 7.72 2.52 13.53
N TRP A 292 8.12 2.15 12.32
CA TRP A 292 7.70 0.89 11.71
C TRP A 292 8.37 -0.32 12.34
N SER A 293 9.59 -0.16 12.84
CA SER A 293 10.40 -1.28 13.32
C SER A 293 9.85 -1.93 14.59
N ASP A 294 9.30 -1.16 15.53
CA ASP A 294 8.76 -1.67 16.79
C ASP A 294 7.49 -2.49 16.58
N GLY A 295 6.54 -1.98 15.78
CA GLY A 295 5.34 -2.72 15.41
C GLY A 295 5.64 -4.02 14.66
N VAL A 296 6.67 -4.02 13.81
CA VAL A 296 7.16 -5.23 13.13
C VAL A 296 7.78 -6.21 14.12
N ASN A 297 8.59 -5.74 15.08
CA ASN A 297 9.21 -6.58 16.11
C ASN A 297 8.17 -7.27 16.99
N LEU A 298 7.03 -6.62 17.25
CA LEU A 298 5.90 -7.20 18.00
C LEU A 298 5.21 -8.35 17.24
N MET A 299 5.07 -8.23 15.91
CA MET A 299 4.34 -9.24 15.12
C MET A 299 5.22 -10.39 14.62
N LEU A 300 6.53 -10.18 14.47
CA LEU A 300 7.44 -11.18 13.91
C LEU A 300 8.05 -12.04 15.02
N ASP A 301 8.24 -13.32 14.72
CA ASP A 301 9.04 -14.18 15.57
C ASP A 301 10.52 -13.74 15.52
N PRO A 302 11.25 -13.68 16.65
CA PRO A 302 12.66 -13.27 16.68
C PRO A 302 13.58 -14.06 15.73
N SER A 303 13.23 -15.32 15.42
CA SER A 303 13.97 -16.15 14.46
C SER A 303 13.95 -15.63 13.01
N CYS A 304 13.14 -14.61 12.71
CA CYS A 304 13.06 -14.01 11.37
C CYS A 304 14.25 -13.08 11.08
N PHE A 305 14.96 -12.63 12.11
CA PHE A 305 16.03 -11.65 11.97
C PHE A 305 17.42 -12.31 11.91
N PRO A 306 18.34 -11.81 11.06
CA PRO A 306 18.10 -10.80 10.03
C PRO A 306 17.24 -11.34 8.88
N LEU A 307 16.40 -10.46 8.30
CA LEU A 307 15.52 -10.81 7.19
C LEU A 307 16.34 -11.22 5.94
N ASN A 308 15.83 -12.19 5.20
CA ASN A 308 16.47 -12.57 3.93
C ASN A 308 16.20 -11.53 2.84
N VAL A 309 15.00 -10.94 2.80
CA VAL A 309 14.64 -9.86 1.88
C VAL A 309 13.82 -8.81 2.61
N LEU A 310 14.26 -7.57 2.54
CA LEU A 310 13.50 -6.41 2.97
C LEU A 310 13.20 -5.55 1.75
N LYS A 311 11.92 -5.23 1.54
CA LYS A 311 11.47 -4.28 0.51
C LYS A 311 11.03 -3.00 1.21
N LEU A 312 11.72 -1.91 0.89
CA LEU A 312 11.45 -0.57 1.40
C LEU A 312 10.84 0.27 0.29
N SER A 313 9.69 0.85 0.57
CA SER A 313 9.06 1.91 -0.18
C SER A 313 9.29 3.21 0.58
N ILE A 314 9.99 4.15 -0.06
CA ILE A 314 10.38 5.44 0.53
C ILE A 314 9.45 6.51 -0.02
N CYS A 315 8.87 7.29 0.90
CA CYS A 315 7.97 8.40 0.62
C CYS A 315 8.34 9.71 1.33
N ASN A 316 9.36 9.72 2.19
CA ASN A 316 9.87 10.92 2.84
C ASN A 316 11.32 11.25 2.44
N ARG A 317 11.80 12.38 2.96
CA ARG A 317 13.17 12.87 2.73
C ARG A 317 14.19 12.40 3.78
N GLY A 318 13.74 11.63 4.78
CA GLY A 318 14.56 11.21 5.91
C GLY A 318 15.57 10.14 5.52
N ARG A 319 16.80 10.22 6.04
CA ARG A 319 17.85 9.22 5.79
C ARG A 319 17.99 8.19 6.91
N ASP A 320 17.43 8.51 8.08
CA ASP A 320 17.61 7.76 9.33
C ASP A 320 17.01 6.34 9.24
N ASP A 321 15.99 6.19 8.40
CA ASP A 321 15.39 4.93 7.99
C ASP A 321 16.41 3.83 7.64
N PHE A 322 17.53 4.19 7.01
CA PHE A 322 18.56 3.23 6.58
C PHE A 322 19.52 2.80 7.69
N GLU A 323 19.56 3.54 8.79
CA GLU A 323 20.38 3.22 9.97
C GLU A 323 19.66 2.23 10.91
N LEU A 324 18.37 2.00 10.69
CA LEU A 324 17.57 1.06 11.48
C LEU A 324 18.15 -0.37 11.37
N PRO A 325 18.31 -1.11 12.49
CA PRO A 325 18.88 -2.46 12.47
C PRO A 325 18.17 -3.43 11.53
N ILE A 326 16.83 -3.37 11.45
CA ILE A 326 16.03 -4.20 10.55
C ILE A 326 16.38 -3.96 9.07
N VAL A 327 16.79 -2.75 8.72
CA VAL A 327 17.21 -2.36 7.37
C VAL A 327 18.66 -2.75 7.15
N ARG A 328 19.56 -2.29 8.01
CA ARG A 328 21.00 -2.49 7.90
C ARG A 328 21.37 -3.98 7.86
N ASP A 329 20.74 -4.79 8.71
CA ASP A 329 21.14 -6.19 8.89
C ASP A 329 20.48 -7.13 7.86
N ALA A 330 19.50 -6.65 7.07
CA ALA A 330 18.84 -7.46 6.05
C ALA A 330 19.83 -7.96 4.98
N LYS A 331 19.71 -9.22 4.57
CA LYS A 331 20.65 -9.81 3.60
C LYS A 331 20.50 -9.22 2.20
N LYS A 332 19.24 -9.01 1.78
CA LYS A 332 18.87 -8.34 0.54
C LYS A 332 17.94 -7.18 0.85
N LEU A 333 18.34 -5.99 0.43
CA LEU A 333 17.55 -4.78 0.50
C LEU A 333 17.04 -4.41 -0.90
N ILE A 334 15.74 -4.17 -1.02
CA ILE A 334 15.12 -3.68 -2.25
C ILE A 334 14.51 -2.33 -1.92
N VAL A 335 14.88 -1.30 -2.65
CA VAL A 335 14.43 0.06 -2.40
C VAL A 335 13.62 0.56 -3.59
N ASN A 336 12.37 0.89 -3.33
CA ASN A 336 11.45 1.60 -4.21
C ASN A 336 11.37 3.05 -3.73
N ASN A 337 11.88 4.00 -4.50
CA ASN A 337 11.79 5.41 -4.18
C ASN A 337 10.65 6.05 -4.98
N SER A 338 9.63 6.51 -4.26
CA SER A 338 8.52 7.22 -4.88
C SER A 338 8.60 8.75 -4.82
N ASP A 339 9.64 9.30 -4.16
CA ASP A 339 9.88 10.74 -4.06
C ASP A 339 10.95 11.19 -5.07
N SER A 340 10.55 12.08 -5.99
CA SER A 340 11.45 12.66 -7.00
C SER A 340 12.54 13.57 -6.41
N GLN A 341 12.36 14.03 -5.18
CA GLN A 341 13.30 14.89 -4.47
C GLN A 341 14.30 14.12 -3.60
N PHE A 342 14.05 12.84 -3.33
CA PHE A 342 14.93 12.00 -2.53
C PHE A 342 16.14 11.52 -3.35
N ASP A 343 17.34 11.90 -2.90
CA ASP A 343 18.60 11.43 -3.48
C ASP A 343 19.17 10.27 -2.66
N ILE A 344 18.97 9.05 -3.18
CA ILE A 344 19.44 7.80 -2.58
C ILE A 344 20.96 7.60 -2.71
N LEU A 345 21.62 8.31 -3.61
CA LEU A 345 22.99 8.03 -4.00
C LEU A 345 24.00 8.12 -2.84
N PRO A 346 23.95 9.12 -1.95
CA PRO A 346 24.94 9.18 -0.87
C PRO A 346 24.70 8.14 0.23
N ILE A 347 23.53 7.48 0.23
CA ILE A 347 23.23 6.39 1.17
C ILE A 347 23.81 5.06 0.65
N LEU A 348 23.87 4.87 -0.66
CA LEU A 348 24.40 3.63 -1.25
C LEU A 348 25.83 3.30 -0.78
N THR A 349 26.64 4.31 -0.51
CA THR A 349 28.01 4.13 -0.01
C THR A 349 28.04 3.60 1.43
N THR A 350 27.06 4.01 2.26
CA THR A 350 26.97 3.66 3.69
C THR A 350 26.29 2.32 3.95
N LEU A 351 25.48 1.81 3.01
CA LEU A 351 24.80 0.54 3.15
C LEU A 351 25.77 -0.64 3.39
N SER A 352 25.39 -1.50 4.32
CA SER A 352 26.12 -2.72 4.70
C SER A 352 25.46 -4.02 4.17
N ASN A 353 24.30 -3.90 3.54
CA ASN A 353 23.57 -5.04 2.98
C ASN A 353 24.39 -5.73 1.87
N LYS A 354 24.38 -7.07 1.87
CA LYS A 354 25.11 -7.87 0.87
C LYS A 354 24.52 -7.72 -0.53
N GLU A 355 23.21 -7.65 -0.65
CA GLU A 355 22.54 -7.42 -1.93
C GLU A 355 21.64 -6.18 -1.82
N VAL A 356 21.82 -5.22 -2.73
CA VAL A 356 20.98 -4.03 -2.81
C VAL A 356 20.37 -3.95 -4.21
N VAL A 357 19.07 -3.68 -4.27
CA VAL A 357 18.32 -3.50 -5.51
C VAL A 357 17.64 -2.15 -5.49
N LEU A 358 18.01 -1.27 -6.40
CA LEU A 358 17.27 -0.03 -6.67
C LEU A 358 16.26 -0.28 -7.78
N ALA A 359 15.04 -0.51 -7.33
CA ALA A 359 13.92 -1.08 -8.06
C ALA A 359 13.13 -0.03 -8.86
N ASP A 360 12.87 1.11 -8.22
CA ASP A 360 12.06 2.21 -8.72
C ASP A 360 12.73 3.52 -8.27
N THR A 361 13.17 4.33 -9.24
CA THR A 361 13.65 5.69 -8.97
C THR A 361 13.05 6.60 -10.04
N TYR A 362 12.23 7.57 -9.63
CA TYR A 362 11.68 8.59 -10.52
C TYR A 362 12.76 9.42 -11.25
N ARG A 363 13.99 9.42 -10.72
CA ARG A 363 15.12 10.17 -11.25
C ARG A 363 16.08 9.24 -11.99
N GLU A 364 16.50 9.64 -13.19
CA GLU A 364 17.64 9.01 -13.85
C GLU A 364 18.92 9.31 -13.06
N VAL A 365 19.63 8.26 -12.66
CA VAL A 365 20.92 8.38 -11.99
C VAL A 365 21.99 8.74 -13.03
N PRO A 366 22.71 9.86 -12.87
CA PRO A 366 23.79 10.25 -13.79
C PRO A 366 24.93 9.23 -13.81
N ILE A 367 25.62 9.12 -14.96
CA ILE A 367 26.79 8.23 -15.11
C ILE A 367 27.86 8.52 -14.04
N GLN A 368 28.08 9.79 -13.70
CA GLN A 368 29.08 10.17 -12.70
C GLN A 368 28.75 9.70 -11.29
N SER A 369 27.45 9.57 -10.97
CA SER A 369 27.03 9.04 -9.68
C SER A 369 27.33 7.54 -9.56
N TYR A 370 27.09 6.77 -10.63
CA TYR A 370 27.51 5.37 -10.67
C TYR A 370 29.03 5.23 -10.56
N PHE A 371 29.77 6.11 -11.24
CA PHE A 371 31.23 6.09 -11.20
C PHE A 371 31.76 6.42 -9.79
N GLY A 372 31.22 7.45 -9.13
CA GLY A 372 31.60 7.79 -7.75
C GLY A 372 31.32 6.67 -6.74
N LEU A 373 30.24 5.89 -6.92
CA LEU A 373 30.00 4.68 -6.13
C LEU A 373 31.08 3.62 -6.36
N ILE A 374 31.53 3.46 -7.61
CA ILE A 374 32.60 2.50 -7.97
C ILE A 374 33.93 2.95 -7.36
N GLU A 375 34.29 4.24 -7.46
CA GLU A 375 35.48 4.79 -6.81
C GLU A 375 35.47 4.51 -5.31
N ASN A 376 34.35 4.81 -4.64
CA ASN A 376 34.19 4.51 -3.22
C ASN A 376 34.40 3.01 -2.90
N TRP A 377 33.95 2.09 -3.75
CA TRP A 377 34.14 0.65 -3.56
C TRP A 377 35.57 0.17 -3.87
N LEU A 378 36.32 0.89 -4.69
CA LEU A 378 37.73 0.60 -4.93
C LEU A 378 38.60 1.02 -3.74
N ASP A 379 38.20 2.11 -3.07
CA ASP A 379 38.87 2.61 -1.86
C ASP A 379 38.44 1.86 -0.58
N SER A 380 37.26 1.22 -0.60
CA SER A 380 36.69 0.50 0.55
C SER A 380 36.86 -1.02 0.42
N ASP A 381 37.21 -1.71 1.51
CA ASP A 381 37.23 -3.18 1.57
C ASP A 381 35.79 -3.76 1.67
N LYS A 382 35.01 -3.63 0.59
CA LYS A 382 33.65 -4.22 0.53
C LYS A 382 33.72 -5.75 0.53
N PRO A 383 32.88 -6.46 1.30
CA PRO A 383 32.93 -7.91 1.41
C PRO A 383 32.68 -8.65 0.08
N VAL A 384 33.34 -9.81 -0.08
CA VAL A 384 33.12 -10.68 -1.24
C VAL A 384 31.66 -11.15 -1.33
N GLY A 385 31.09 -11.04 -2.53
CA GLY A 385 29.71 -11.37 -2.81
C GLY A 385 28.73 -10.21 -2.60
N THR A 386 29.22 -9.00 -2.25
CA THR A 386 28.40 -7.79 -2.27
C THR A 386 27.98 -7.46 -3.70
N CYS A 387 26.70 -7.17 -3.93
CA CYS A 387 26.14 -6.93 -5.26
C CYS A 387 25.02 -5.89 -5.24
N TYR A 388 25.21 -4.79 -5.98
CA TYR A 388 24.20 -3.74 -6.14
C TYR A 388 23.64 -3.77 -7.55
N SER A 389 22.32 -3.69 -7.68
CA SER A 389 21.61 -3.80 -8.95
C SER A 389 20.72 -2.58 -9.20
N PHE A 390 20.76 -2.05 -10.42
CA PHE A 390 20.09 -0.82 -10.82
C PHE A 390 19.32 -1.01 -12.12
N GLY A 391 18.08 -0.54 -12.19
CA GLY A 391 17.31 -0.47 -13.43
C GLY A 391 17.87 0.60 -14.38
N ILE A 392 18.04 0.26 -15.66
CA ILE A 392 18.48 1.18 -16.71
C ILE A 392 17.52 1.14 -17.90
N LYS A 393 17.07 2.33 -18.32
CA LYS A 393 16.16 2.51 -19.47
C LYS A 393 16.88 2.35 -20.82
N GLN A 394 18.03 3.00 -20.98
CA GLN A 394 18.79 3.05 -22.23
C GLN A 394 20.14 2.32 -22.12
N GLU A 395 20.48 1.47 -23.09
CA GLU A 395 21.75 0.72 -23.08
C GLU A 395 22.97 1.66 -23.11
N ASP A 396 22.83 2.84 -23.71
CA ASP A 396 23.90 3.82 -23.88
C ASP A 396 24.39 4.40 -22.55
N THR A 397 23.52 4.51 -21.54
CA THR A 397 23.93 4.89 -20.17
C THR A 397 24.93 3.88 -19.61
N ALA A 398 24.64 2.58 -19.72
CA ALA A 398 25.52 1.51 -19.24
C ALA A 398 26.83 1.46 -20.06
N LYS A 399 26.74 1.59 -21.40
CA LYS A 399 27.93 1.65 -22.26
C LYS A 399 28.81 2.86 -21.96
N GLY A 400 28.19 4.01 -21.68
CA GLY A 400 28.84 5.24 -21.28
C GLY A 400 29.61 5.06 -19.98
N LEU A 401 28.99 4.47 -18.95
CA LEU A 401 29.66 4.12 -17.70
C LEU A 401 30.88 3.22 -17.93
N LEU A 402 30.76 2.15 -18.74
CA LEU A 402 31.91 1.28 -19.05
C LEU A 402 33.04 2.02 -19.80
N LYS A 403 32.72 3.06 -20.60
CA LYS A 403 33.73 3.92 -21.25
C LYS A 403 34.45 4.77 -20.20
N VAL A 404 33.71 5.43 -19.31
CA VAL A 404 34.27 6.27 -18.23
C VAL A 404 35.21 5.45 -17.34
N ILE A 405 34.77 4.28 -16.88
CA ILE A 405 35.60 3.38 -16.05
C ILE A 405 36.89 3.01 -16.79
N LYS A 406 36.82 2.61 -18.06
CA LYS A 406 38.02 2.22 -18.82
C LYS A 406 38.98 3.38 -19.07
N SER A 407 38.46 4.62 -19.22
CA SER A 407 39.31 5.80 -19.41
C SER A 407 40.00 6.27 -18.14
N ARG A 408 39.40 6.02 -16.97
CA ARG A 408 39.93 6.50 -15.68
C ARG A 408 40.74 5.45 -14.91
N LEU A 409 40.53 4.17 -15.19
CA LEU A 409 41.22 3.07 -14.52
C LEU A 409 42.02 2.24 -15.52
N GLU A 410 43.35 2.35 -15.45
CA GLU A 410 44.28 1.72 -16.40
C GLU A 410 44.21 0.18 -16.35
N ASN A 411 44.12 -0.38 -15.14
CA ASN A 411 44.06 -1.82 -14.86
C ASN A 411 42.69 -2.47 -15.20
N ALA A 412 41.71 -1.70 -15.69
CA ALA A 412 40.39 -2.22 -16.00
C ALA A 412 40.39 -3.07 -17.29
N LYS A 413 39.84 -4.29 -17.22
CA LYS A 413 39.63 -5.17 -18.37
C LYS A 413 38.18 -5.11 -18.83
N ARG A 414 37.96 -4.67 -20.07
CA ARG A 414 36.62 -4.45 -20.64
C ARG A 414 36.27 -5.49 -21.70
N THR A 415 35.02 -5.94 -21.66
CA THR A 415 34.36 -6.74 -22.70
C THR A 415 33.11 -5.99 -23.20
N LYS A 416 32.27 -6.63 -24.03
CA LYS A 416 31.07 -6.01 -24.63
C LYS A 416 30.10 -5.42 -23.59
N ARG A 417 29.82 -6.15 -22.51
CA ARG A 417 28.82 -5.78 -21.48
C ARG A 417 29.32 -5.87 -20.04
N CYS A 418 30.62 -6.00 -19.85
CA CYS A 418 31.24 -6.13 -18.54
C CYS A 418 32.58 -5.41 -18.54
N ILE A 419 32.91 -4.76 -17.43
CA ILE A 419 34.25 -4.31 -17.10
C ILE A 419 34.62 -4.87 -15.74
N SER A 420 35.88 -5.26 -15.58
CA SER A 420 36.41 -5.79 -14.33
C SER A 420 37.67 -5.04 -13.94
N VAL A 421 37.82 -4.78 -12.65
CA VAL A 421 38.97 -4.10 -12.06
C VAL A 421 39.49 -5.01 -10.95
N ILE A 422 40.78 -5.35 -10.99
CA ILE A 422 41.41 -6.10 -9.91
C ILE A 422 41.54 -5.16 -8.72
N THR A 423 41.01 -5.58 -7.58
CA THR A 423 41.11 -4.88 -6.30
C THR A 423 42.19 -5.55 -5.44
N GLY A 424 42.54 -4.93 -4.31
CA GLY A 424 43.41 -5.55 -3.31
C GLY A 424 42.85 -6.89 -2.79
N ASN A 425 43.70 -7.69 -2.14
CA ASN A 425 43.26 -8.89 -1.39
C ASN A 425 42.62 -10.04 -2.22
N ASN A 426 43.13 -10.32 -3.43
CA ASN A 426 42.66 -11.43 -4.29
C ASN A 426 41.15 -11.33 -4.65
N THR A 427 40.68 -10.10 -4.88
CA THR A 427 39.31 -9.81 -5.29
C THR A 427 39.28 -9.04 -6.61
N LYS A 428 38.12 -9.02 -7.26
CA LYS A 428 37.85 -8.15 -8.41
C LYS A 428 36.47 -7.52 -8.29
N LEU A 429 36.40 -6.25 -8.67
CA LEU A 429 35.15 -5.52 -8.88
C LEU A 429 34.68 -5.73 -10.31
N GLU A 430 33.45 -6.16 -10.49
CA GLU A 430 32.83 -6.34 -11.81
C GLU A 430 31.61 -5.42 -11.96
N VAL A 431 31.59 -4.65 -13.04
CA VAL A 431 30.43 -3.86 -13.47
C VAL A 431 29.95 -4.40 -14.80
N PHE A 432 28.73 -4.93 -14.81
CA PHE A 432 28.15 -5.52 -16.01
C PHE A 432 26.67 -5.22 -16.11
N TYR A 433 26.12 -5.32 -17.31
CA TYR A 433 24.69 -5.12 -17.52
C TYR A 433 24.09 -6.21 -18.38
N VAL A 434 22.86 -6.59 -18.05
CA VAL A 434 22.12 -7.66 -18.73
C VAL A 434 20.79 -7.16 -19.26
N PRO A 435 20.36 -7.65 -20.44
CA PRO A 435 19.04 -7.31 -20.96
C PRO A 435 17.98 -7.96 -20.08
N ILE A 436 16.90 -7.25 -19.88
CA ILE A 436 15.71 -7.76 -19.22
C ILE A 436 14.93 -8.60 -20.24
N LYS A 437 15.14 -9.93 -20.22
CA LYS A 437 14.68 -10.83 -21.30
C LYS A 437 13.23 -11.32 -21.19
N ASN A 438 12.60 -11.31 -20.01
CA ASN A 438 11.24 -11.89 -19.85
C ASN A 438 10.45 -11.20 -18.73
N PRO A 439 9.35 -10.47 -19.05
CA PRO A 439 8.50 -9.69 -18.13
C PRO A 439 8.01 -10.41 -16.86
N ARG A 440 8.13 -11.73 -16.80
CA ARG A 440 7.60 -12.58 -15.71
C ARG A 440 8.69 -13.14 -14.77
N SER A 441 9.96 -12.85 -15.00
CA SER A 441 11.05 -13.32 -14.12
C SER A 441 11.02 -12.65 -12.74
N ARG A 442 11.50 -13.36 -11.70
CA ARG A 442 11.48 -12.86 -10.31
C ARG A 442 12.37 -11.63 -10.12
N GLU A 443 13.48 -11.54 -10.86
CA GLU A 443 14.37 -10.36 -10.88
C GLU A 443 13.68 -9.13 -11.48
N GLN A 444 12.77 -9.28 -12.45
CA GLN A 444 12.10 -8.15 -13.09
C GLN A 444 10.87 -7.65 -12.33
N LYS A 445 10.26 -8.45 -11.44
CA LYS A 445 9.21 -7.94 -10.54
C LYS A 445 9.69 -6.84 -9.61
N ASP A 446 11.00 -6.80 -9.38
CA ASP A 446 11.63 -5.81 -8.54
C ASP A 446 12.01 -4.56 -9.36
N PHE A 447 12.07 -4.54 -10.71
CA PHE A 447 12.39 -3.32 -11.47
C PHE A 447 11.21 -2.85 -12.34
N MET A 448 10.96 -1.54 -12.42
CA MET A 448 9.83 -0.94 -13.16
C MET A 448 9.69 -1.40 -14.63
N TYR A 449 8.47 -1.26 -15.18
CA TYR A 449 8.09 -1.65 -16.55
C TYR A 449 8.87 -0.94 -17.68
N ASP A 450 9.51 0.19 -17.42
CA ASP A 450 10.19 1.01 -18.43
C ASP A 450 11.71 0.74 -18.54
N CYS A 451 12.29 0.02 -17.58
CA CYS A 451 13.68 -0.41 -17.63
C CYS A 451 13.87 -1.57 -18.61
N LYS A 452 14.89 -1.49 -19.47
CA LYS A 452 15.25 -2.52 -20.45
C LYS A 452 16.48 -3.32 -20.06
N TRP A 453 17.27 -2.80 -19.11
CA TRP A 453 18.55 -3.34 -18.68
C TRP A 453 18.65 -3.31 -17.16
N VAL A 454 19.40 -4.24 -16.59
CA VAL A 454 19.85 -4.18 -15.20
C VAL A 454 21.36 -4.04 -15.19
N LEU A 455 21.87 -2.97 -14.60
CA LEU A 455 23.29 -2.80 -14.26
C LEU A 455 23.55 -3.46 -12.91
N LYS A 456 24.62 -4.24 -12.82
CA LYS A 456 25.08 -4.89 -11.61
C LYS A 456 26.53 -4.49 -11.33
N ILE A 457 26.80 -4.08 -10.10
CA ILE A 457 28.13 -3.81 -9.55
C ILE A 457 28.36 -4.85 -8.46
N ARG A 458 29.42 -5.65 -8.54
CA ARG A 458 29.69 -6.72 -7.56
C ARG A 458 31.16 -6.89 -7.23
N ILE A 459 31.42 -7.37 -6.03
CA ILE A 459 32.75 -7.85 -5.60
C ILE A 459 32.76 -9.38 -5.65
N VAL A 460 33.75 -9.95 -6.32
CA VAL A 460 33.94 -11.41 -6.42
C VAL A 460 35.39 -11.78 -6.13
N ARG A 461 35.62 -13.02 -5.70
CA ARG A 461 36.96 -13.56 -5.51
C ARG A 461 37.58 -13.84 -6.88
N LEU A 462 38.89 -13.59 -6.99
CA LEU A 462 39.67 -13.92 -8.19
C LEU A 462 39.77 -15.43 -8.41
#